data_AF-A0A0C3A1G5-F1
#
_entry.id   AF-A0A0C3A1G5-F1
#
_cell.length_a   1.000
_cell.length_b   1.000
_cell.length_c   1.000
_cell.angle_alpha   90.00
_cell.angle_beta   90.00
_cell.angle_gamma   90.00
#
_symmetry.space_group_name_H-M   'P 1'
#
loop_
_entity.id
_entity.type
_entity.pdbx_description
1 polymer ?
#
loop_
_entity_poly.entity_id
_entity_poly.type
_entity_poly.pdbx_seq_one_letter_code
_entity_poly.pdbx_strand_id
1 'polypeptide(L)'
;MRKGFTMIELIFVIVIIGILAAVAIPKLAATRDDAKKSAEKADMATCLSNVINEYTSTGTTATIGEKPCTGGTVSASAANNIVTVTGAVNGTSISGKYGGSSVSF
;
A
#
# COMPACT_ATOMS: atom_id res chain seq x y z
N MET A 1 -33.99 29.61 36.11
CA MET A 1 -34.37 29.75 34.68
C MET A 1 -33.25 29.17 33.83
N ARG A 2 -33.51 28.13 33.04
CA ARG A 2 -32.52 27.59 32.10
C ARG A 2 -32.54 28.49 30.85
N LYS A 3 -31.43 29.20 30.57
CA LYS A 3 -31.23 29.84 29.26
C LYS A 3 -31.07 28.72 28.24
N GLY A 4 -32.05 28.56 27.35
CA GLY A 4 -31.93 27.69 26.19
C GLY A 4 -31.08 28.37 25.12
N PHE A 5 -30.35 27.56 24.35
CA PHE A 5 -29.70 28.01 23.12
C PHE A 5 -30.77 28.61 22.18
N THR A 6 -30.46 29.74 21.57
CA THR A 6 -31.34 30.36 20.58
C THR A 6 -31.29 29.56 19.27
N MET A 7 -32.40 29.56 18.52
CA MET A 7 -32.43 28.92 17.20
C MET A 7 -31.38 29.49 16.25
N ILE A 8 -31.07 30.79 16.37
CA ILE A 8 -30.08 31.45 15.52
C ILE A 8 -28.66 30.96 15.79
N GLU A 9 -28.32 30.68 17.05
CA GLU A 9 -27.01 30.12 17.40
C GLU A 9 -26.84 28.72 16.79
N LEU A 10 -27.89 27.89 16.80
CA LEU A 10 -27.83 26.54 16.24
C LEU A 10 -27.73 26.56 14.70
N ILE A 11 -28.42 27.51 14.05
CA ILE A 11 -28.33 27.71 12.59
C ILE A 11 -26.93 28.17 12.18
N PHE A 12 -26.31 29.09 12.91
CA PHE A 12 -24.97 29.57 12.57
C PHE A 12 -23.91 28.46 12.66
N VAL A 13 -24.06 27.56 13.64
CA VAL A 13 -23.16 26.40 13.81
C VAL A 13 -23.23 25.44 12.62
N ILE A 14 -24.42 25.07 12.16
CA ILE A 14 -24.55 24.15 11.01
C ILE A 14 -24.07 24.79 9.71
N VAL A 15 -24.19 26.12 9.56
CA VAL A 15 -23.66 26.85 8.40
C VAL A 15 -22.13 26.80 8.39
N ILE A 16 -21.47 27.09 9.52
CA ILE A 16 -20.01 27.03 9.59
C ILE A 16 -19.52 25.59 9.37
N ILE A 17 -20.13 24.60 10.03
CA ILE A 17 -19.76 23.19 9.83
C ILE A 17 -20.00 22.77 8.37
N GLY A 18 -21.05 23.25 7.72
CA GLY A 18 -21.33 23.01 6.31
C GLY A 18 -20.23 23.52 5.38
N ILE A 19 -19.75 24.75 5.61
CA ILE A 19 -18.65 25.35 4.82
C ILE A 19 -17.35 24.58 5.04
N LEU A 20 -17.01 24.26 6.30
CA LEU A 20 -15.80 23.50 6.62
C LEU A 20 -15.87 22.09 6.03
N ALA A 21 -17.01 21.41 6.12
CA ALA A 21 -17.21 20.07 5.58
C ALA A 21 -17.09 20.05 4.06
N ALA A 22 -17.62 21.06 3.36
CA ALA A 22 -17.56 21.16 1.90
C ALA A 22 -16.11 21.16 1.37
N VAL A 23 -15.16 21.77 2.09
CA VAL A 23 -13.74 21.80 1.70
C VAL A 23 -12.96 20.63 2.31
N ALA A 24 -13.27 20.23 3.54
CA ALA A 24 -12.54 19.19 4.25
C ALA A 24 -12.77 17.78 3.68
N ILE A 25 -14.00 17.44 3.30
CA ILE A 25 -14.36 16.12 2.76
C ILE A 25 -13.58 15.78 1.48
N PRO A 26 -13.59 16.62 0.41
CA PRO A 26 -12.86 16.30 -0.81
C PRO A 26 -11.34 16.22 -0.58
N LYS A 27 -10.79 17.11 0.24
CA LYS A 27 -9.37 17.11 0.59
C LYS A 27 -8.97 15.84 1.35
N LEU A 28 -9.79 15.43 2.32
CA LEU A 28 -9.54 14.22 3.10
C LEU A 28 -9.67 12.96 2.24
N ALA A 29 -10.63 12.91 1.32
CA ALA A 29 -10.76 11.80 0.37
C ALA A 29 -9.50 11.65 -0.49
N ALA A 30 -9.05 12.73 -1.14
CA ALA A 30 -7.83 12.71 -1.95
C ALA A 30 -6.59 12.33 -1.12
N THR A 31 -6.43 12.92 0.07
CA THR A 31 -5.28 12.62 0.94
C THR A 31 -5.27 11.16 1.40
N ARG A 32 -6.45 10.56 1.65
CA ARG A 32 -6.55 9.13 2.02
C ARG A 32 -6.17 8.22 0.88
N ASP A 33 -6.56 8.54 -0.34
CA ASP A 33 -6.20 7.75 -1.52
C ASP A 33 -4.71 7.86 -1.84
N ASP A 34 -4.14 9.06 -1.72
CA ASP A 34 -2.69 9.27 -1.89
C ASP A 34 -1.88 8.58 -0.78
N ALA A 35 -2.37 8.63 0.47
CA ALA A 35 -1.76 7.91 1.59
C ALA A 35 -1.78 6.39 1.38
N LYS A 36 -2.89 5.83 0.88
CA LYS A 36 -2.98 4.41 0.54
C LYS A 36 -1.98 4.02 -0.54
N LYS A 37 -1.91 4.78 -1.64
CA LYS A 37 -0.94 4.54 -2.72
C LYS A 37 0.50 4.65 -2.22
N SER A 38 0.78 5.62 -1.34
CA SER A 38 2.11 5.78 -0.75
C SER A 38 2.47 4.62 0.18
N ALA A 39 1.50 4.15 0.97
CA ALA A 39 1.68 2.97 1.82
C ALA A 39 1.92 1.72 0.99
N GLU A 40 1.11 1.48 -0.05
CA GLU A 40 1.30 0.34 -0.96
C GLU A 40 2.69 0.34 -1.62
N LYS A 41 3.17 1.50 -2.08
CA LYS A 41 4.53 1.62 -2.63
C LYS A 41 5.60 1.30 -1.59
N ALA A 42 5.45 1.79 -0.36
CA ALA A 42 6.39 1.52 0.72
C ALA A 42 6.40 0.02 1.11
N ASP A 43 5.23 -0.60 1.14
CA ASP A 43 5.05 -2.02 1.39
C ASP A 43 5.73 -2.87 0.31
N MET A 44 5.56 -2.53 -0.97
CA MET A 44 6.25 -3.21 -2.08
C MET A 44 7.78 -3.07 -1.98
N ALA A 45 8.30 -1.88 -1.66
CA ALA A 45 9.74 -1.64 -1.54
C ALA A 45 10.34 -2.45 -0.37
N THR A 46 9.63 -2.52 0.75
CA THR A 46 10.00 -3.34 1.92
C THR A 46 9.99 -4.82 1.54
N CYS A 47 8.97 -5.25 0.81
CA CYS A 47 8.82 -6.61 0.34
C CYS A 47 9.98 -7.05 -0.57
N LEU A 48 10.33 -6.22 -1.55
CA LEU A 48 11.48 -6.48 -2.44
C LEU A 48 12.80 -6.53 -1.66
N SER A 49 13.00 -5.62 -0.69
CA SER A 49 14.19 -5.60 0.16
C SER A 49 14.32 -6.89 0.98
N ASN A 50 13.20 -7.41 1.48
CA ASN A 50 13.17 -8.67 2.22
C ASN A 50 13.55 -9.88 1.35
N VAL A 51 13.10 -9.90 0.09
CA VAL A 51 13.46 -10.93 -0.89
C VAL A 51 14.95 -10.84 -1.23
N ILE A 52 15.48 -9.63 -1.45
CA ILE A 52 16.91 -9.42 -1.75
C ILE A 52 17.79 -9.84 -0.57
N ASN A 53 17.42 -9.47 0.66
CA ASN A 53 18.18 -9.84 1.85
C ASN A 53 18.28 -11.36 1.99
N GLU A 54 17.19 -12.08 1.74
CA GLU A 54 17.19 -13.54 1.76
C GLU A 54 18.06 -14.14 0.64
N TYR A 55 18.00 -13.55 -0.56
CA TYR A 55 18.87 -13.93 -1.67
C TYR A 55 20.36 -13.79 -1.30
N THR A 56 20.72 -12.72 -0.60
CA THR A 56 22.11 -12.48 -0.16
C THR A 56 22.53 -13.36 1.03
N SER A 57 21.58 -13.77 1.88
CA SER A 57 21.84 -14.59 3.08
C SER A 57 21.95 -16.08 2.75
N THR A 58 21.13 -16.57 1.82
CA THR A 58 21.05 -18.01 1.50
C THR A 58 22.12 -18.48 0.52
N GLY A 59 22.86 -17.57 -0.12
CA GLY A 59 24.07 -17.92 -0.85
C GLY A 59 23.84 -18.97 -1.93
N THR A 60 22.83 -18.77 -2.79
CA THR A 60 22.60 -19.45 -4.09
C THR A 60 21.63 -20.64 -4.10
N THR A 61 20.63 -20.50 -4.98
CA THR A 61 19.76 -21.49 -5.66
C THR A 61 18.55 -22.10 -4.95
N ALA A 62 17.45 -22.10 -5.72
CA ALA A 62 16.18 -22.81 -5.53
C ALA A 62 15.28 -22.31 -4.39
N THR A 63 14.54 -21.24 -4.70
CA THR A 63 13.32 -20.84 -3.97
C THR A 63 13.58 -20.09 -2.67
N ILE A 64 13.49 -18.76 -2.76
CA ILE A 64 13.10 -17.89 -1.66
C ILE A 64 11.65 -18.24 -1.33
N GLY A 65 11.47 -18.90 -0.19
CA GLY A 65 10.14 -19.21 0.36
C GLY A 65 9.29 -17.96 0.53
N GLU A 66 8.00 -18.14 0.82
CA GLU A 66 7.10 -17.00 1.01
C GLU A 66 7.63 -16.04 2.07
N LYS A 67 8.00 -14.84 1.63
CA LYS A 67 8.43 -13.79 2.52
C LYS A 67 7.22 -12.96 2.92
N PRO A 68 7.00 -12.75 4.23
CA PRO A 68 5.93 -11.90 4.69
C PRO A 68 6.18 -10.46 4.26
N CYS A 69 5.14 -9.86 3.70
CA CYS A 69 5.05 -8.47 3.32
C CYS A 69 3.76 -7.91 3.94
N THR A 70 3.70 -6.59 4.15
CA THR A 70 2.45 -5.98 4.62
C THR A 70 1.35 -6.27 3.61
N GLY A 71 0.28 -6.95 4.04
CA GLY A 71 -0.83 -7.31 3.17
C GLY A 71 -0.61 -8.50 2.25
N GLY A 72 0.42 -9.34 2.46
CA GLY A 72 0.53 -10.65 1.81
C GLY A 72 1.92 -11.28 1.83
N THR A 73 2.21 -12.13 0.85
CA THR A 73 3.47 -12.87 0.74
C THR A 73 4.07 -12.70 -0.65
N VAL A 74 5.39 -12.64 -0.74
CA VAL A 74 6.12 -12.69 -2.01
C VAL A 74 7.22 -13.73 -1.91
N SER A 75 7.32 -14.56 -2.93
CA SER A 75 8.31 -15.60 -3.10
C SER A 75 9.12 -15.32 -4.37
N ALA A 76 10.34 -15.84 -4.43
CA ALA A 76 11.15 -15.74 -5.64
C ALA A 76 11.90 -17.06 -5.86
N SER A 77 11.73 -17.69 -7.02
CA SER A 77 12.47 -18.90 -7.36
C SER A 77 13.42 -18.65 -8.51
N ALA A 78 14.64 -19.15 -8.40
CA ALA A 78 15.65 -19.07 -9.45
C ALA A 78 15.84 -20.45 -10.08
N ALA A 79 15.53 -20.58 -11.37
CA ALA A 79 15.74 -21.78 -12.17
C ALA A 79 16.26 -21.38 -13.55
N ASN A 80 17.20 -22.14 -14.12
CA ASN A 80 17.74 -21.91 -15.47
C ASN A 80 18.19 -20.46 -15.73
N ASN A 81 18.84 -19.82 -14.74
CA ASN A 81 19.26 -18.41 -14.79
C ASN A 81 18.11 -17.39 -14.97
N ILE A 82 16.88 -17.78 -14.62
CA ILE A 82 15.70 -16.92 -14.57
C ILE A 82 15.19 -16.89 -13.14
N VAL A 83 15.04 -15.69 -12.58
CA VAL A 83 14.39 -15.43 -11.30
C VAL A 83 12.93 -15.12 -11.56
N THR A 84 12.03 -15.97 -11.08
CA THR A 84 10.58 -15.75 -11.11
C THR A 84 10.15 -15.25 -9.74
N VAL A 85 9.63 -14.04 -9.66
CA VAL A 85 9.02 -13.46 -8.46
C VAL A 85 7.51 -13.66 -8.56
N THR A 86 6.89 -14.21 -7.53
CA THR A 86 5.43 -14.41 -7.46
C THR A 86 4.92 -14.11 -6.06
N GLY A 87 3.79 -13.42 -5.96
CA GLY A 87 3.12 -13.19 -4.69
C GLY A 87 1.88 -12.33 -4.83
N ALA A 88 1.31 -11.94 -3.70
CA ALA A 88 0.25 -10.94 -3.65
C ALA A 88 0.53 -9.99 -2.49
N VAL A 89 0.31 -8.70 -2.71
CA VAL A 89 0.35 -7.67 -1.67
C VAL A 89 -0.91 -6.83 -1.78
N ASN A 90 -1.61 -6.61 -0.67
CA ASN A 90 -2.84 -5.81 -0.61
C ASN A 90 -3.87 -6.23 -1.69
N GLY A 91 -3.97 -7.53 -2.00
CA GLY A 91 -4.87 -8.08 -3.02
C GLY A 91 -4.41 -7.92 -4.48
N THR A 92 -3.25 -7.32 -4.73
CA THR A 92 -2.65 -7.19 -6.06
C THR A 92 -1.60 -8.29 -6.28
N SER A 93 -1.75 -9.08 -7.34
CA SER A 93 -0.77 -10.09 -7.73
C SER A 93 0.50 -9.44 -8.26
N ILE A 94 1.66 -9.87 -7.73
CA ILE A 94 2.99 -9.54 -8.23
C ILE A 94 3.50 -10.78 -8.95
N SER A 95 3.80 -10.66 -10.24
CA SER A 95 4.51 -11.68 -11.00
C SER A 95 5.54 -11.02 -11.91
N GLY A 96 6.75 -11.56 -12.00
CA GLY A 96 7.77 -11.05 -12.91
C GLY A 96 8.93 -12.01 -13.07
N LYS A 97 9.50 -12.06 -14.28
CA LYS A 97 10.68 -12.87 -14.58
C LYS A 97 11.88 -11.97 -14.89
N TYR A 98 12.99 -12.22 -14.23
CA TYR A 98 14.25 -11.50 -14.39
C TYR A 98 15.35 -12.48 -14.79
N GLY A 99 16.02 -12.24 -15.91
CA GLY A 99 17.06 -13.12 -16.44
C GLY A 99 16.60 -13.93 -17.66
N GLY A 100 17.55 -14.25 -18.55
CA GLY A 100 17.30 -14.90 -19.84
C GLY A 100 16.59 -13.99 -20.86
N SER A 101 17.35 -13.16 -21.59
CA SER A 101 17.00 -12.37 -22.80
C SER A 101 15.65 -11.62 -22.92
N SER A 102 14.76 -11.65 -21.93
CA SER A 102 13.45 -11.00 -21.98
C SER A 102 12.91 -10.79 -20.57
N VAL A 103 12.65 -9.53 -20.20
CA VAL A 103 11.91 -9.17 -18.97
C VAL A 103 10.43 -9.02 -19.36
N SER A 104 9.54 -9.80 -18.72
CA SER A 104 8.09 -9.67 -18.85
C SER A 104 7.52 -9.21 -17.51
N PHE A 105 6.83 -8.07 -17.53
CA PHE A 105 6.05 -7.52 -16.41
C PHE A 105 4.59 -7.99 -16.51
#